data_AF-A0A8C3JB20-F1
#
_entry.id   AF-A0A8C3JB20-F1
#
_cell.length_a   1.000
_cell.length_b   1.000
_cell.length_c   1.000
_cell.angle_alpha   90.00
_cell.angle_beta   90.00
_cell.angle_gamma   90.00
#
_symmetry.space_group_name_H-M   'P 1'
#
loop_
_entity.id
_entity.type
_entity.pdbx_description
1 polymer ?
#
loop_
_entity_poly.entity_id
_entity_poly.type
_entity_poly.pdbx_seq_one_letter_code
_entity_poly.pdbx_strand_id
1 'polypeptide(L)' 'MHPEHELLPACQVGDRPIMSDKPDFAEIETFDKTKLKKTETREKNPLPTKETIEQEKQSESTA' A
#
# COMPACT_ATOMS: atom_id res chain seq x y z
N MET A 1 -36.69 -44.88 -26.73
CA MET A 1 -37.18 -43.49 -26.67
C MET A 1 -36.52 -42.80 -25.48
N HIS A 2 -35.28 -42.35 -25.65
CA HIS A 2 -34.59 -41.43 -24.74
C HIS A 2 -35.05 -39.99 -25.05
N PRO A 3 -34.79 -39.00 -24.18
CA PRO A 3 -35.36 -38.80 -22.84
C PRO A 3 -36.04 -37.42 -22.74
N GLU A 4 -36.89 -37.22 -21.74
CA GLU A 4 -37.42 -35.90 -21.37
C GLU A 4 -36.27 -35.04 -20.83
N HIS A 5 -35.68 -34.19 -21.67
CA HIS A 5 -34.80 -33.11 -21.21
C HIS A 5 -35.69 -31.95 -20.77
N GLU A 6 -36.28 -32.08 -19.58
CA GLU A 6 -37.01 -31.01 -18.92
C GLU A 6 -36.08 -29.79 -18.81
N LEU A 7 -36.42 -28.75 -19.55
CA LEU A 7 -35.73 -27.47 -19.56
C LEU A 7 -35.74 -26.92 -18.13
N LEU A 8 -34.59 -26.94 -17.46
CA LEU A 8 -34.38 -26.23 -16.20
C LEU A 8 -34.86 -24.77 -16.36
N PRO A 9 -35.53 -24.19 -15.36
CA PRO A 9 -36.00 -22.80 -15.43
C PRO A 9 -34.80 -21.89 -15.70
N ALA A 10 -34.92 -21.03 -16.71
CA ALA A 10 -33.91 -20.03 -17.04
C ALA A 10 -33.53 -19.29 -15.76
N CYS A 11 -32.28 -19.45 -15.33
CA CYS A 11 -31.74 -18.81 -14.15
C CYS A 11 -32.13 -17.33 -14.20
N GLN A 12 -32.90 -16.93 -13.18
CA GLN A 12 -33.07 -15.53 -12.78
C GLN A 12 -31.73 -14.84 -12.99
N VAL A 13 -31.71 -13.72 -13.72
CA VAL A 13 -30.52 -12.86 -13.89
C VAL A 13 -30.06 -12.40 -12.51
N GLY A 14 -29.31 -13.28 -11.86
CA GLY A 14 -28.67 -13.08 -10.59
C GLY A 14 -27.69 -11.94 -10.74
N ASP A 15 -27.66 -11.12 -9.71
CA ASP A 15 -26.63 -10.14 -9.43
C ASP A 15 -25.29 -10.62 -10.00
N ARG A 16 -24.79 -9.89 -11.00
CA ARG A 16 -23.41 -10.09 -11.46
C ARG A 16 -22.53 -10.05 -10.21
N PRO A 17 -21.74 -11.10 -9.90
CA PRO A 17 -20.72 -10.95 -8.89
C PRO A 17 -19.74 -9.93 -9.47
N ILE A 18 -19.83 -8.70 -8.96
CA ILE A 18 -18.80 -7.68 -9.09
C ILE A 18 -17.58 -8.23 -8.34
N MET A 19 -16.84 -9.14 -8.97
CA MET A 19 -15.43 -9.32 -8.70
C MET A 19 -14.75 -8.07 -9.26
N SER A 20 -14.87 -6.98 -8.50
CA SER A 20 -14.10 -5.78 -8.71
C SER A 20 -12.97 -5.83 -7.72
N ASP A 21 -11.84 -6.37 -8.16
CA ASP A 21 -10.50 -6.18 -7.57
C ASP A 21 -10.07 -4.69 -7.64
N LYS A 22 -11.01 -3.77 -7.38
CA LYS A 22 -10.80 -2.33 -7.32
C LYS A 22 -10.97 -1.92 -5.87
N PRO A 23 -9.93 -1.33 -5.24
CA PRO A 23 -10.04 -0.88 -3.87
C PRO A 23 -11.16 0.16 -3.75
N ASP A 24 -11.89 0.12 -2.65
CA ASP A 24 -12.91 1.11 -2.32
C ASP A 24 -12.23 2.44 -1.98
N PHE A 25 -12.28 3.39 -2.92
CA PHE A 25 -11.69 4.71 -2.75
C PHE A 25 -12.43 5.57 -1.71
N ALA A 26 -13.70 5.25 -1.38
CA ALA A 26 -14.45 5.98 -0.38
C ALA A 26 -13.85 5.82 1.03
N GLU A 27 -13.23 4.67 1.30
CA GLU A 27 -12.50 4.45 2.55
C GLU A 27 -11.28 5.37 2.66
N ILE A 28 -10.58 5.61 1.55
CA ILE A 28 -9.40 6.50 1.51
C ILE A 28 -9.79 7.95 1.83
N GLU A 29 -10.95 8.41 1.34
CA GLU A 29 -11.44 9.78 1.58
C GLU A 29 -11.78 10.04 3.06
N THR A 30 -12.27 9.02 3.77
CA THR A 30 -12.81 9.14 5.12
C THR A 30 -11.94 8.52 6.22
N PHE A 31 -10.80 7.93 5.84
CA PHE A 31 -9.93 7.24 6.79
C PHE A 31 -9.36 8.18 7.88
N ASP A 32 -9.57 7.79 9.13
CA ASP A 32 -9.07 8.52 10.30
C ASP A 32 -7.57 8.26 10.52
N LYS A 33 -6.76 9.30 10.32
CA LYS A 33 -5.29 9.26 10.49
C LYS A 33 -4.85 8.91 11.91
N THR A 34 -5.69 9.10 12.93
CA THR A 34 -5.34 8.75 14.31
C THR A 34 -5.24 7.24 14.54
N LYS A 35 -5.87 6.44 13.67
CA LYS A 35 -5.79 4.97 13.68
C LYS A 35 -4.46 4.43 13.13
N LEU A 36 -3.61 5.28 12.56
CA LEU A 36 -2.28 4.89 12.10
C LEU A 36 -1.35 4.61 13.29
N LYS A 37 -0.64 3.48 13.23
CA LYS A 37 0.40 3.16 14.22
C LYS A 37 1.50 4.21 14.18
N LYS A 38 1.95 4.66 15.35
CA LYS A 38 3.13 5.52 15.45
C LYS A 38 4.35 4.72 15.03
N THR A 39 5.16 5.32 14.16
CA THR A 39 6.43 4.75 13.70
C THR A 39 7.51 5.82 13.76
N GLU A 40 8.69 5.45 14.28
CA GLU A 40 9.87 6.31 14.24
C GLU A 40 10.51 6.17 12.86
N THR A 41 10.58 7.26 12.09
CA THR A 41 11.27 7.28 10.80
C THR A 41 12.73 7.64 11.03
N ARG A 42 13.65 6.74 10.68
CA ARG A 42 15.09 6.99 10.73
C ARG A 42 15.60 7.45 9.38
N GLU A 43 16.03 8.69 9.31
CA GLU A 43 16.73 9.23 8.15
C GLU A 43 18.08 8.51 7.97
N LYS A 44 18.32 7.97 6.78
CA LYS A 44 19.54 7.23 6.47
C LYS A 44 20.66 8.08 5.88
N ASN A 45 20.38 9.34 5.57
CA ASN A 45 21.34 10.24 4.94
C ASN A 45 21.33 11.64 5.59
N PRO A 46 21.58 11.73 6.91
CA PRO A 46 21.76 13.03 7.54
C PRO A 46 23.00 13.72 6.97
N LEU A 47 22.91 15.03 6.78
CA LEU A 47 24.08 15.83 6.42
C LEU A 47 25.15 15.70 7.52
N PRO A 48 26.45 15.73 7.14
CA PRO A 48 27.53 15.70 8.12
C PRO A 48 27.43 16.90 9.06
N THR A 49 27.79 16.69 10.34
CA THR A 49 27.82 17.76 11.33
C THR A 49 29.06 18.63 11.14
N LYS A 50 29.05 19.85 11.70
CA LYS A 50 30.23 20.74 11.69
C LYS A 50 31.47 20.05 12.26
N GLU A 51 31.31 19.29 13.35
CA GLU A 51 32.39 18.53 13.97
C GLU A 51 32.96 17.48 13.00
N THR A 52 32.10 16.71 12.33
CA THR A 52 32.51 15.72 11.32
C THR A 52 33.30 16.37 10.19
N ILE A 53 32.83 17.52 9.69
CA ILE A 53 33.50 18.27 8.62
C ILE A 53 34.88 18.78 9.07
N GLU A 54 34.98 19.29 10.30
CA GLU A 54 36.26 19.77 10.85
C GLU A 54 37.26 18.64 11.07
N GLN A 55 36.79 17.49 11.56
CA GLN A 55 37.59 16.28 11.70
C GLN A 55 38.11 15.82 10.33
N GLU A 56 37.24 15.67 9.33
CA GLU A 56 37.61 15.27 7.96
C GLU A 56 38.68 16.21 7.37
N LYS A 57 38.47 17.53 7.48
CA LYS A 57 39.41 18.56 7.02
C LYS A 57 40.78 18.46 7.68
N GLN A 58 40.83 18.14 8.98
CA GLN A 58 42.09 17.96 9.71
C GLN A 58 42.79 16.65 9.31
N SER A 59 42.03 15.56 9.17
CA SER A 59 42.57 14.28 8.71
C SER A 59 43.05 14.33 7.24
N GLU A 60 42.44 15.15 6.39
CA GLU A 60 42.90 15.37 5.01
C GLU A 60 44.24 16.11 4.94
N SER A 61 44.56 16.95 5.94
CA SER A 61 45.84 17.67 6.02
C SER A 61 46.97 16.86 6.67
N THR A 62 46.72 15.64 7.15
CA THR A 62 47.73 14.80 7.85
C THR A 62 48.06 13.49 7.11
N ALA A 63 47.67 13.39 5.85
CA ALA A 63 48.12 12.35 4.92
C ALA A 63 49.28 12.83 4.03
#